data_AF-A0A1V3QL43-F1
#
_entry.id   AF-A0A1V3QL43-F1
#
_cell.length_a   1.000
_cell.length_b   1.000
_cell.length_c   1.000
_cell.angle_alpha   90.00
_cell.angle_beta   90.00
_cell.angle_gamma   90.00
#
_symmetry.space_group_name_H-M   'P 1'
#
loop_
_entity.id
_entity.type
_entity.pdbx_description
1 polymer ?
#
loop_
_entity_poly.entity_id
_entity_poly.type
_entity_poly.pdbx_seq_one_letter_code
_entity_poly.pdbx_strand_id
1 'polypeptide(L)'
;MNILVAAISVAAVAFLLLSSNPNIPESMRPGLSTTLLALGTAGLLIVASVLALLRLQFARWLMLAAALIFFGILGFQSLALLVSSGASLPAEAAPKLWANVIRNTLEIAINAWALLSAKTGSFFRGSRPNQSFKADGSAAA
;
A
#
# COMPACT_ATOMS: atom_id res chain seq x y z
N MET A 1 -9.04 3.06 -0.20
CA MET A 1 -8.18 3.02 -1.41
C MET A 1 -7.07 1.99 -1.29
N ASN A 2 -6.13 2.12 -0.33
CA ASN A 2 -5.01 1.18 -0.17
C ASN A 2 -5.40 -0.30 -0.09
N ILE A 3 -6.42 -0.65 0.72
CA ILE A 3 -6.89 -2.04 0.84
C ILE A 3 -7.37 -2.59 -0.50
N LEU A 4 -8.15 -1.80 -1.26
CA LEU A 4 -8.67 -2.20 -2.57
C LEU A 4 -7.52 -2.40 -3.57
N VAL A 5 -6.57 -1.47 -3.62
CA VAL A 5 -5.41 -1.54 -4.53
C VAL A 5 -4.53 -2.75 -4.21
N ALA A 6 -4.28 -3.00 -2.92
CA ALA A 6 -3.55 -4.19 -2.48
C ALA A 6 -4.30 -5.49 -2.84
N ALA A 7 -5.62 -5.54 -2.64
CA ALA A 7 -6.45 -6.69 -2.98
C ALA A 7 -6.44 -6.98 -4.49
N ILE A 8 -6.55 -5.95 -5.34
CA ILE A 8 -6.42 -6.09 -6.80
C ILE A 8 -5.04 -6.64 -7.17
N SER A 9 -4.00 -6.21 -6.48
CA SER A 9 -2.64 -6.68 -6.73
C SER A 9 -2.47 -8.15 -6.34
N VAL A 10 -3.05 -8.58 -5.21
CA VAL A 10 -3.09 -9.99 -4.82
C VAL A 10 -3.86 -10.83 -5.86
N ALA A 11 -5.01 -10.33 -6.33
CA ALA A 11 -5.79 -11.01 -7.37
C ALA A 11 -5.01 -11.14 -8.69
N ALA A 12 -4.26 -10.11 -9.09
CA ALA A 12 -3.41 -10.16 -10.28
C ALA A 12 -2.28 -11.18 -10.15
N VAL A 13 -1.61 -11.25 -8.99
CA VAL A 13 -0.58 -12.28 -8.72
C VAL A 13 -1.19 -13.68 -8.75
N ALA A 14 -2.35 -13.88 -8.10
CA ALA A 14 -3.06 -15.14 -8.12
C ALA A 14 -3.47 -15.55 -9.53
N PHE A 15 -3.94 -14.59 -10.34
CA PHE A 15 -4.25 -14.83 -11.76
C PHE A 15 -3.01 -15.27 -12.53
N LEU A 16 -1.87 -14.60 -12.39
CA LEU A 16 -0.63 -14.99 -13.10
C LEU A 16 -0.11 -16.37 -12.68
N LEU A 17 -0.33 -16.78 -11.43
CA LEU A 17 0.08 -18.09 -10.92
C LEU A 17 -0.86 -19.22 -11.34
N LEU A 18 -2.17 -18.98 -11.32
CA LEU A 18 -3.19 -20.00 -11.54
C LEU A 18 -3.66 -20.08 -12.99
N SER A 19 -3.41 -19.05 -13.80
CA SER A 19 -3.84 -19.01 -15.19
C SER A 19 -3.06 -20.01 -16.05
N SER A 20 -3.79 -20.98 -16.61
CA SER A 20 -3.28 -21.92 -17.62
C SER A 20 -3.30 -21.36 -19.04
N ASN A 21 -3.44 -20.03 -19.20
CA ASN A 21 -3.50 -19.40 -20.52
C ASN A 21 -2.15 -19.55 -21.25
N PRO A 22 -2.11 -20.23 -22.42
CA PRO A 22 -0.88 -20.45 -23.18
C PRO A 22 -0.28 -19.16 -23.75
N ASN A 23 -1.05 -18.06 -23.80
CA ASN A 23 -0.56 -16.76 -24.29
C ASN A 23 0.22 -15.97 -23.23
N ILE A 24 0.36 -16.47 -22.00
CA ILE A 24 1.16 -15.82 -20.96
C ILE A 24 2.58 -16.41 -21.03
N PRO A 25 3.60 -15.64 -21.44
CA PRO A 25 4.97 -16.13 -21.46
C PRO A 25 5.42 -16.56 -20.05
N GLU A 26 6.19 -17.64 -19.95
CA GLU A 26 6.76 -18.10 -18.67
C GLU A 26 7.58 -17.02 -17.97
N SER A 27 8.22 -16.11 -18.73
CA SER A 27 8.93 -14.96 -18.20
C SER A 27 8.05 -13.94 -17.47
N MET A 28 6.73 -13.96 -17.70
CA MET A 28 5.76 -13.14 -16.98
C MET A 28 5.16 -13.83 -15.75
N ARG A 29 5.42 -15.14 -15.57
CA ARG A 29 4.99 -15.86 -14.37
C ARG A 29 5.91 -15.47 -13.21
N PRO A 30 5.36 -14.96 -12.10
CA PRO A 30 6.18 -14.58 -10.97
C PRO A 30 6.81 -15.83 -10.35
N GLY A 31 8.13 -15.79 -10.14
CA GLY A 31 8.82 -16.78 -9.32
C GLY A 31 8.36 -16.77 -7.86
N LEU A 32 8.83 -17.74 -7.08
CA LEU A 32 8.45 -17.87 -5.67
C LEU A 32 8.86 -16.65 -4.84
N SER A 33 10.08 -16.13 -5.05
CA SER A 33 10.58 -14.96 -4.33
C SER A 33 9.79 -13.69 -4.64
N THR A 34 9.47 -13.44 -5.92
CA THR A 34 8.69 -12.27 -6.34
C THR A 34 7.23 -12.38 -5.87
N THR A 35 6.66 -13.58 -5.87
CA THR A 35 5.33 -13.86 -5.32
C THR A 35 5.29 -13.56 -3.82
N LEU A 36 6.23 -14.08 -3.03
CA LEU A 36 6.29 -13.84 -1.59
C LEU A 36 6.48 -12.34 -1.28
N LEU A 37 7.33 -11.65 -2.04
CA LEU A 37 7.52 -10.22 -1.88
C LEU A 37 6.25 -9.43 -2.21
N ALA A 38 5.58 -9.75 -3.31
CA ALA A 38 4.36 -9.09 -3.74
C ALA A 38 3.21 -9.32 -2.76
N LEU A 39 2.99 -10.57 -2.34
CA LEU A 39 1.97 -10.92 -1.35
C LEU A 39 2.29 -10.35 0.03
N GLY A 40 3.55 -10.37 0.44
CA GLY A 40 4.00 -9.83 1.72
C GLY A 40 3.81 -8.32 1.81
N THR A 41 4.21 -7.58 0.77
CA THR A 41 4.04 -6.12 0.75
C THR A 41 2.57 -5.70 0.60
N ALA A 42 1.77 -6.42 -0.20
CA ALA A 42 0.32 -6.20 -0.28
C ALA A 42 -0.38 -6.52 1.04
N GLY A 43 -0.04 -7.65 1.68
CA GLY A 43 -0.56 -8.05 2.98
C GLY A 43 -0.20 -7.04 4.07
N LEU A 44 1.05 -6.58 4.11
CA LEU A 44 1.49 -5.52 5.02
C LEU A 44 0.67 -4.24 4.83
N LEU A 45 0.44 -3.81 3.59
CA LEU A 45 -0.37 -2.63 3.29
C LEU A 45 -1.83 -2.80 3.75
N ILE A 46 -2.42 -3.98 3.58
CA ILE A 46 -3.77 -4.29 4.05
C ILE A 46 -3.83 -4.23 5.58
N VAL A 47 -2.95 -4.98 6.26
CA VAL A 47 -2.91 -5.06 7.73
C VAL A 47 -2.68 -3.67 8.33
N ALA A 48 -1.70 -2.92 7.81
CA ALA A 48 -1.43 -1.57 8.29
C ALA A 48 -2.62 -0.61 8.09
N SER A 49 -3.31 -0.73 6.95
CA SER A 49 -4.53 0.05 6.68
C SER A 49 -5.68 -0.31 7.64
N VAL A 50 -5.87 -1.60 7.96
CA VAL A 50 -6.87 -2.04 8.95
C VAL A 50 -6.54 -1.53 10.34
N LEU A 51 -5.28 -1.65 10.79
CA LEU A 51 -4.84 -1.15 12.09
C LEU A 51 -5.00 0.37 12.20
N ALA A 52 -4.82 1.10 11.10
CA ALA A 52 -5.06 2.54 11.04
C ALA A 52 -6.54 2.88 11.21
N LEU A 53 -7.46 2.08 10.64
CA LEU A 53 -8.91 2.23 10.86
C LEU A 53 -9.31 1.94 12.31
N LEU A 54 -8.63 0.99 12.97
CA LEU A 54 -8.79 0.69 14.40
C LEU A 54 -8.19 1.77 15.33
N ARG A 55 -7.66 2.86 14.77
CA ARG A 55 -7.12 4.03 15.49
C ARG A 55 -5.94 3.73 16.41
N LEU A 56 -5.14 2.71 16.09
CA LEU A 56 -3.91 2.43 16.82
C LEU A 56 -2.86 3.50 16.50
N GLN A 57 -2.23 4.06 17.53
CA GLN A 57 -1.33 5.22 17.36
C GLN A 57 -0.10 4.91 16.50
N PHE A 58 0.49 3.71 16.65
CA PHE A 58 1.63 3.27 15.83
C PHE A 58 1.22 2.95 14.38
N ALA A 59 -0.06 2.64 14.14
CA ALA A 59 -0.53 2.22 12.83
C ALA A 59 -0.46 3.33 11.78
N ARG A 60 -0.48 4.59 12.20
CA ARG A 60 -0.22 5.74 11.32
C ARG A 60 1.13 5.62 10.62
N TRP A 61 2.20 5.36 11.39
CA TRP A 61 3.56 5.26 10.86
C TRP A 61 3.75 3.95 10.09
N LEU A 62 3.16 2.87 10.57
CA LEU A 62 3.19 1.58 9.88
C LEU A 62 2.50 1.67 8.51
N MET A 63 1.34 2.33 8.42
CA MET A 63 0.62 2.52 7.16
C MET A 63 1.40 3.38 6.17
N LEU A 64 2.08 4.43 6.67
CA LEU A 64 2.94 5.26 5.83
C LEU A 64 4.14 4.47 5.29
N ALA A 65 4.81 3.70 6.15
CA ALA A 65 5.92 2.83 5.74
C ALA A 65 5.47 1.76 4.73
N ALA A 66 4.32 1.12 4.97
CA ALA A 66 3.75 0.13 4.07
C ALA A 66 3.40 0.74 2.71
N ALA A 67 2.81 1.94 2.69
CA ALA A 67 2.50 2.66 1.45
C ALA A 67 3.78 3.03 0.68
N LEU A 68 4.80 3.54 1.38
CA LEU A 68 6.09 3.86 0.77
C LEU A 68 6.76 2.63 0.15
N ILE A 69 6.77 1.50 0.86
CA ILE A 69 7.37 0.26 0.36
C ILE A 69 6.58 -0.26 -0.84
N PHE A 70 5.26 -0.40 -0.70
CA PHE A 70 4.41 -1.00 -1.73
C PHE A 70 4.39 -0.18 -3.02
N PHE A 71 4.02 1.11 -2.93
CA PHE A 71 3.97 1.97 -4.11
C PHE A 71 5.36 2.36 -4.60
N GLY A 72 6.35 2.44 -3.70
CA GLY A 72 7.74 2.70 -4.06
C GLY A 72 8.35 1.58 -4.90
N ILE A 73 8.11 0.32 -4.55
CA ILE A 73 8.55 -0.83 -5.36
C ILE A 73 7.90 -0.79 -6.75
N LEU A 74 6.58 -0.55 -6.84
CA LEU A 74 5.87 -0.48 -8.13
C LEU A 74 6.34 0.70 -9.00
N GLY A 75 6.56 1.86 -8.38
CA GLY A 75 7.12 3.04 -9.04
C GLY A 75 8.54 2.80 -9.52
N PHE A 76 9.39 2.24 -8.67
CA PHE A 76 10.77 1.91 -9.00
C PHE A 76 10.86 0.87 -10.11
N GLN A 77 10.03 -0.17 -10.08
CA GLN A 77 9.99 -1.17 -11.16
C GLN A 77 9.61 -0.53 -12.50
N SER A 78 8.60 0.33 -12.51
CA SER A 78 8.17 1.03 -13.74
C SER A 78 9.27 1.97 -14.27
N LEU A 79 9.96 2.67 -13.37
CA LEU A 79 11.09 3.55 -13.72
C LEU A 79 12.31 2.76 -14.19
N ALA A 80 12.64 1.64 -13.53
CA ALA A 80 13.75 0.78 -13.90
C ALA A 80 13.55 0.20 -15.29
N LEU A 81 12.32 -0.19 -15.66
CA LEU A 81 11.98 -0.64 -17.02
C LEU A 81 12.17 0.48 -18.05
N LEU A 82 11.74 1.70 -17.73
CA LEU A 82 11.95 2.87 -18.60
C LEU A 82 13.44 3.14 -18.85
N VAL A 83 14.27 3.10 -17.81
CA VAL A 83 15.70 3.43 -17.90
C VAL A 83 16.50 2.30 -18.55
N SER A 84 16.23 1.04 -18.21
CA SER A 84 16.99 -0.12 -18.71
C SER A 84 16.61 -0.54 -20.12
N SER A 85 15.36 -0.30 -20.53
CA SER A 85 14.80 -0.84 -21.78
C SER A 85 14.37 0.26 -22.76
N GLY A 86 14.68 1.53 -22.48
CA GLY A 86 14.13 2.69 -23.18
C GLY A 86 14.19 2.67 -24.72
N ALA A 87 15.21 2.03 -25.31
CA ALA A 87 15.36 1.90 -26.77
C ALA A 87 14.73 0.63 -27.37
N SER A 88 14.44 -0.39 -26.56
CA SER A 88 13.88 -1.69 -26.99
C SER A 88 12.39 -1.85 -26.63
N LEU A 89 11.80 -0.87 -25.94
CA LEU A 89 10.38 -0.88 -25.59
C LEU A 89 9.52 -0.54 -26.81
N PRO A 90 8.35 -1.20 -26.97
CA PRO A 90 7.34 -0.77 -27.94
C PRO A 90 6.97 0.70 -27.71
N ALA A 91 6.72 1.45 -28.79
CA ALA A 91 6.41 2.89 -28.72
C ALA A 91 5.24 3.22 -27.77
N GLU A 92 4.30 2.29 -27.58
CA GLU A 92 3.15 2.47 -26.68
C GLU A 92 3.43 2.15 -25.21
N ALA A 93 4.55 1.51 -24.88
CA ALA A 93 4.86 1.06 -23.52
C ALA A 93 5.42 2.20 -22.65
N ALA A 94 6.25 3.08 -23.23
CA ALA A 94 6.85 4.21 -22.53
C ALA A 94 5.84 5.16 -21.84
N PRO A 95 4.77 5.65 -22.51
CA PRO A 95 3.79 6.52 -21.84
C PRO A 95 3.02 5.80 -20.73
N LYS A 96 2.74 4.49 -20.88
CA LYS A 96 2.07 3.68 -19.84
C LYS A 96 2.95 3.53 -18.58
N LEU A 97 4.25 3.30 -18.76
CA LEU A 97 5.18 3.21 -17.64
C LEU A 97 5.33 4.56 -16.92
N TRP A 98 5.41 5.67 -17.65
CA TRP A 98 5.42 7.00 -17.04
C TRP A 98 4.15 7.30 -16.26
N ALA A 99 2.98 6.97 -16.81
CA ALA A 99 1.71 7.10 -16.10
C ALA A 99 1.70 6.29 -14.79
N ASN A 100 2.27 5.07 -14.80
CA ASN A 100 2.40 4.25 -13.60
C ASN A 100 3.34 4.87 -12.56
N VAL A 101 4.48 5.42 -12.98
CA VAL A 101 5.41 6.12 -12.07
C VAL A 101 4.69 7.29 -11.39
N ILE A 102 4.08 8.17 -12.19
CA ILE A 102 3.35 9.36 -11.69
C ILE A 102 2.23 8.92 -10.73
N ARG A 103 1.43 7.92 -11.12
CA ARG A 103 0.34 7.40 -10.30
C ARG A 103 0.85 6.92 -8.95
N ASN A 104 1.88 6.08 -8.92
CA ASN A 104 2.42 5.55 -7.67
C ASN A 104 3.01 6.65 -6.78
N THR A 105 3.66 7.66 -7.37
CA THR A 105 4.14 8.85 -6.62
C THR A 105 2.98 9.64 -6.02
N LEU A 106 1.88 9.84 -6.76
CA LEU A 106 0.69 10.50 -6.25
C LEU A 106 0.03 9.70 -5.12
N GLU A 107 -0.05 8.38 -5.23
CA GLU A 107 -0.58 7.51 -4.17
C GLU A 107 0.24 7.65 -2.87
N ILE A 108 1.57 7.73 -2.97
CA ILE A 108 2.45 8.00 -1.83
C ILE A 108 2.16 9.39 -1.26
N ALA A 109 2.10 10.43 -2.10
CA ALA A 109 1.86 11.80 -1.67
C ALA A 109 0.51 11.96 -0.97
N ILE A 110 -0.54 11.32 -1.50
CA ILE A 110 -1.89 11.32 -0.89
C ILE A 110 -1.86 10.60 0.45
N ASN A 111 -1.20 9.44 0.56
CA ASN A 111 -1.06 8.73 1.82
C ASN A 111 -0.28 9.53 2.86
N ALA A 112 0.81 10.18 2.46
CA ALA A 112 1.59 11.06 3.31
C ALA A 112 0.74 12.26 3.77
N TRP A 113 0.05 12.93 2.86
CA TRP A 113 -0.82 14.05 3.20
C TRP A 113 -1.94 13.64 4.16
N ALA A 114 -2.64 12.54 3.86
CA ALA A 114 -3.72 12.04 4.69
C ALA A 114 -3.24 11.67 6.08
N LEU A 115 -2.11 10.96 6.21
CA LEU A 115 -1.62 10.48 7.50
C LEU A 115 -0.88 11.55 8.30
N LEU A 116 -0.21 12.50 7.62
CA LEU A 116 0.53 13.57 8.28
C LEU A 116 -0.33 14.78 8.66
N SER A 117 -1.53 14.91 8.09
CA SER A 117 -2.46 15.98 8.40
C SER A 117 -2.79 16.09 9.90
N ALA A 118 -2.91 17.32 10.39
CA ALA A 118 -3.26 17.62 11.77
C ALA A 118 -4.60 17.00 12.20
N LYS A 119 -5.57 16.88 11.27
CA LYS A 119 -6.87 16.24 11.50
C LYS A 119 -6.74 14.74 11.77
N THR A 120 -5.86 14.07 11.05
CA THR A 120 -5.60 12.64 11.26
C THR A 120 -4.81 12.45 12.55
N GLY A 121 -3.89 13.37 12.85
CA GLY A 121 -3.23 13.43 14.15
C GLY A 121 -4.18 13.60 15.34
N SER A 122 -5.28 14.34 15.22
CA SER A 122 -6.30 14.40 16.27
C SER A 122 -7.17 13.13 16.33
N PHE A 123 -7.51 12.54 15.18
CA PHE A 123 -8.24 11.27 15.10
C PHE A 123 -7.53 10.13 15.85
N PHE A 124 -6.22 9.99 15.70
CA PHE A 124 -5.41 9.00 16.44
C PHE A 124 -5.15 9.37 17.92
N ARG A 125 -5.24 10.65 18.29
CA ARG A 125 -5.11 11.11 19.68
C ARG A 125 -6.41 11.00 20.48
N GLY A 126 -7.57 11.06 19.81
CA GLY A 126 -8.89 10.98 20.41
C GLY A 126 -9.30 9.59 20.93
N SER A 127 -8.53 8.54 20.67
CA SER A 127 -8.77 7.19 21.22
C SER A 127 -8.39 7.02 22.69
N ARG A 128 -8.19 8.11 23.44
CA ARG A 128 -8.08 8.00 24.90
C ARG A 128 -9.43 7.48 25.41
N PRO A 129 -9.47 6.36 26.17
CA PRO A 129 -10.71 5.91 26.78
C PRO A 129 -11.28 7.08 27.60
N ASN A 130 -12.58 7.34 27.43
CA ASN A 130 -13.33 8.37 28.15
C ASN A 130 -12.86 8.43 29.61
N GLN A 131 -12.12 9.47 29.98
CA GLN A 131 -11.80 9.75 31.38
C GLN A 131 -13.05 10.21 32.17
N SER A 132 -14.22 10.28 31.53
CA SER A 132 -15.49 10.63 32.16
C SER A 132 -16.06 9.55 33.09
N PHE A 133 -15.41 8.38 33.22
CA PHE A 133 -15.82 7.36 34.20
C PHE A 133 -15.04 7.41 35.53
N LYS A 134 -14.22 8.45 35.74
CA LYS A 134 -13.50 8.70 37.01
C LYS A 134 -13.87 10.06 37.63
N ALA A 135 -15.16 10.34 37.68
CA ALA A 135 -15.83 11.30 38.56
C ALA A 135 -17.24 10.72 38.69
N ASP A 136 -17.54 9.85 39.65
CA ASP A 136 -17.96 10.23 40.99
C ASP A 136 -18.04 8.97 41.87
N GLY A 137 -16.87 8.50 42.35
CA GLY A 137 -16.79 7.37 43.30
C GLY A 137 -16.20 7.76 44.66
N SER A 138 -16.04 9.06 44.92
CA SER A 138 -15.46 9.59 46.16
C SER A 138 -16.44 10.53 46.84
N ALA A 139 -17.54 9.97 47.37
CA ALA A 139 -18.23 10.48 48.56
C ALA A 139 -19.45 9.59 48.86
N ALA A 140 -19.27 8.54 49.68
CA ALA A 140 -20.24 8.05 50.67
C ALA A 140 -19.89 6.60 51.08
N ALA A 141 -19.12 6.46 52.16
CA ALA A 141 -19.33 5.51 53.28
C ALA A 141 -18.15 5.64 54.24
#